data_AF-A0A2S7X188-F1
#
_entry.id   AF-A0A2S7X188-F1
#
_cell.length_a   1.000
_cell.length_b   1.000
_cell.length_c   1.000
_cell.angle_alpha   90.00
_cell.angle_beta   90.00
_cell.angle_gamma   90.00
#
_symmetry.space_group_name_H-M   'P 1'
#
loop_
_entity.id
_entity.type
_entity.pdbx_description
1 polymer ?
#
loop_
_entity_poly.entity_id
_entity_poly.type
_entity_poly.pdbx_seq_one_letter_code
_entity_poly.pdbx_strand_id
1 'polypeptide(L)'
;MNKSKLIFLVPLMLSILGCTPEPYTVKVGYTNGTTSGRHGTGEIIVTTLSGGMVNFAMGSIGSYPGAMSTGGRMDAPAHIEGDWAKGNPGSNSGYISYHRISADIPKEAEAKMKLMDNYYQNFDRNYGSMQVIVDGPRIRIFYTKECFSKFDDCTPKKGIDPNGWIIKSPKNTTDVVVLFDGIGESSKTPFPNTEFVDLDKRREFYSN
;
A
#
# COMPACT_ATOMS: atom_id res chain seq x y z
N MET A 1 11.30 40.95 -67.85
CA MET A 1 9.99 40.27 -67.95
C MET A 1 10.00 39.08 -67.00
N ASN A 2 9.19 39.15 -65.95
CA ASN A 2 9.38 38.41 -64.69
C ASN A 2 8.84 36.97 -64.74
N LYS A 3 9.65 36.06 -64.19
CA LYS A 3 9.33 34.65 -63.94
C LYS A 3 8.43 34.54 -62.71
N SER A 4 7.17 34.13 -62.89
CA SER A 4 6.30 33.78 -61.76
C SER A 4 6.62 32.36 -61.31
N LYS A 5 7.26 32.21 -60.14
CA LYS A 5 7.36 30.94 -59.42
C LYS A 5 6.25 30.90 -58.39
N LEU A 6 5.20 30.14 -58.67
CA LEU A 6 4.16 29.83 -57.68
C LEU A 6 4.74 28.80 -56.70
N ILE A 7 5.23 29.27 -55.55
CA ILE A 7 5.70 28.41 -54.45
C ILE A 7 4.49 28.18 -53.55
N PHE A 8 3.97 26.95 -53.58
CA PHE A 8 2.93 26.48 -52.66
C PHE A 8 3.59 26.17 -51.31
N LEU A 9 3.48 27.09 -50.35
CA LEU A 9 3.91 26.88 -48.96
C LEU A 9 2.82 26.09 -48.23
N VAL A 10 3.00 24.78 -48.12
CA VAL A 10 2.27 23.95 -47.13
C VAL A 10 3.04 24.03 -45.82
N PRO A 11 2.51 24.64 -44.74
CA PRO A 11 3.12 24.49 -43.43
C PRO A 11 2.80 23.08 -42.94
N LEU A 12 3.81 22.22 -42.93
CA LEU A 12 3.79 20.93 -42.26
C LEU A 12 3.70 21.20 -40.75
N MET A 13 2.48 21.34 -40.24
CA MET A 13 2.20 21.29 -38.81
C MET A 13 2.55 19.88 -38.33
N LEU A 14 3.81 19.67 -37.91
CA LEU A 14 4.15 18.58 -37.00
C LEU A 14 3.46 18.86 -35.67
N SER A 15 2.20 18.45 -35.58
CA SER A 15 1.58 18.16 -34.29
C SER A 15 2.33 16.97 -33.70
N ILE A 16 3.38 17.29 -32.94
CA ILE A 16 4.00 16.37 -31.99
C ILE A 16 2.90 16.12 -30.95
N LEU A 17 2.02 15.16 -31.23
CA LEU A 17 1.18 14.54 -30.23
C LEU A 17 2.16 13.84 -29.29
N GLY A 18 2.64 14.58 -28.28
CA GLY A 18 3.34 14.00 -27.15
C GLY A 18 2.35 13.06 -26.51
N CYS A 19 2.47 11.76 -26.82
CA CYS A 19 1.82 10.72 -26.05
C CYS A 19 2.29 10.90 -24.61
N THR A 20 1.44 11.50 -23.78
CA THR A 20 1.59 11.39 -22.33
C THR A 20 1.58 9.89 -22.03
N PRO A 21 2.60 9.35 -21.34
CA PRO A 21 2.61 7.94 -20.96
C PRO A 21 1.28 7.61 -20.28
N GLU A 22 0.70 6.45 -20.62
CA GLU A 22 -0.51 6.00 -19.96
C GLU A 22 -0.26 5.96 -18.44
N PRO A 23 -1.16 6.54 -17.63
CA PRO A 23 -0.99 6.57 -16.19
C PRO A 23 -0.88 5.13 -15.67
N TYR A 24 0.07 4.88 -14.77
CA TYR A 24 0.26 3.56 -14.19
C TYR A 24 -0.94 3.20 -13.31
N THR A 25 -1.57 2.06 -13.59
CA THR A 25 -2.65 1.52 -12.78
C THR A 25 -2.62 -0.01 -12.81
N VAL A 26 -2.85 -0.62 -11.65
CA VAL A 26 -2.78 -2.07 -11.48
C VAL A 26 -3.98 -2.59 -10.68
N LYS A 27 -4.39 -3.83 -10.95
CA LYS A 27 -5.39 -4.53 -10.13
C LYS A 27 -4.72 -5.05 -8.87
N VAL A 28 -5.28 -4.77 -7.71
CA VAL A 28 -4.72 -5.21 -6.42
C VAL A 28 -5.81 -5.79 -5.52
N GLY A 29 -5.46 -6.81 -4.74
CA GLY A 29 -6.17 -7.14 -3.51
C GLY A 29 -5.75 -6.23 -2.36
N TYR A 30 -6.62 -6.04 -1.38
CA TYR A 30 -6.30 -5.28 -0.17
C TYR A 30 -6.25 -6.20 1.03
N THR A 31 -5.20 -6.05 1.83
CA THR A 31 -4.96 -6.86 3.02
C THR A 31 -4.41 -5.95 4.11
N ASN A 32 -4.75 -6.24 5.36
CA ASN A 32 -4.03 -5.68 6.50
C ASN A 32 -3.49 -6.80 7.39
N GLY A 33 -2.64 -6.49 8.37
CA GLY A 33 -2.11 -7.52 9.26
C GLY A 33 -1.07 -7.02 10.24
N THR A 34 -0.48 -7.97 10.96
CA THR A 34 0.46 -7.69 12.04
C THR A 34 1.36 -8.89 12.31
N THR A 35 2.59 -8.62 12.74
CA THR A 35 3.59 -9.63 13.10
C THR A 35 3.85 -9.68 14.60
N SER A 36 3.25 -8.76 15.36
CA SER A 36 3.51 -8.53 16.79
C SER A 36 2.31 -8.82 17.69
N GLY A 37 1.36 -9.61 17.18
CA GLY A 37 0.18 -10.04 17.92
C GLY A 37 -1.02 -9.12 17.71
N ARG A 38 -1.97 -9.15 18.64
CA ARG A 38 -3.29 -8.52 18.44
C ARG A 38 -3.19 -7.00 18.28
N HIS A 39 -3.84 -6.48 17.24
CA HIS A 39 -4.10 -5.06 17.02
C HIS A 39 -5.57 -4.85 16.60
N GLY A 40 -6.11 -3.68 16.90
CA GLY A 40 -7.36 -3.18 16.32
C GLY A 40 -7.02 -2.11 15.29
N THR A 41 -7.69 -2.13 14.14
CA THR A 41 -7.57 -1.09 13.11
C THR A 41 -8.87 -0.31 13.07
N GLY A 42 -8.76 1.00 13.31
CA GLY A 42 -9.84 1.97 13.14
C GLY A 42 -9.92 2.33 11.69
N GLU A 43 -9.72 3.60 11.33
CA GLU A 43 -9.61 3.99 9.93
C GLU A 43 -8.16 3.90 9.45
N ILE A 44 -7.89 3.30 8.29
CA ILE A 44 -6.58 3.42 7.65
C ILE A 44 -6.79 3.67 6.16
N ILE A 45 -6.73 4.94 5.76
CA ILE A 45 -6.91 5.37 4.40
C ILE A 45 -5.56 5.51 3.72
N VAL A 46 -5.42 4.90 2.56
CA VAL A 46 -4.38 5.22 1.59
C VAL A 46 -5.01 5.98 0.43
N THR A 47 -4.49 7.18 0.20
CA THR A 47 -4.86 8.03 -0.94
C THR A 47 -3.81 7.89 -2.03
N THR A 48 -4.24 7.70 -3.27
CA THR A 48 -3.37 7.52 -4.43
C THR A 48 -3.08 8.85 -5.15
N LEU A 49 -2.12 8.84 -6.09
CA LEU A 49 -1.75 10.03 -6.86
C LEU A 49 -2.93 10.64 -7.64
N SER A 50 -3.82 9.80 -8.15
CA SER A 50 -5.05 10.22 -8.84
C SER A 50 -6.17 10.68 -7.91
N GLY A 51 -5.97 10.61 -6.59
CA GLY A 51 -6.96 10.97 -5.57
C GLY A 51 -7.92 9.83 -5.20
N GLY A 52 -7.69 8.61 -5.68
CA GLY A 52 -8.44 7.44 -5.23
C GLY A 52 -8.15 7.13 -3.77
N MET A 53 -9.16 6.71 -3.01
CA MET A 53 -9.03 6.41 -1.58
C MET A 53 -9.43 4.96 -1.30
N VAL A 54 -8.63 4.28 -0.49
CA VAL A 54 -8.89 2.89 -0.08
C VAL A 54 -8.73 2.79 1.44
N ASN A 55 -9.73 2.23 2.11
CA ASN A 55 -9.69 1.97 3.54
C ASN A 55 -9.23 0.52 3.83
N PHE A 56 -8.23 0.38 4.68
CA PHE A 56 -7.64 -0.88 5.16
C PHE A 56 -8.07 -1.24 6.59
N ALA A 57 -9.10 -0.56 7.12
CA ALA A 57 -9.83 -0.93 8.31
C ALA A 57 -10.43 -2.33 8.17
N MET A 58 -9.94 -3.31 8.95
CA MET A 58 -10.55 -4.65 9.00
C MET A 58 -10.86 -5.08 10.44
N GLY A 59 -10.96 -4.12 11.37
CA GLY A 59 -11.22 -4.39 12.77
C GLY A 59 -10.03 -5.07 13.45
N SER A 60 -10.28 -6.19 14.13
CA SER A 60 -9.26 -6.91 14.91
C SER A 60 -8.39 -7.80 14.02
N ILE A 61 -7.07 -7.61 14.11
CA ILE A 61 -6.06 -8.36 13.37
C ILE A 61 -5.05 -8.99 14.33
N GLY A 62 -4.51 -10.15 13.96
CA GLY A 62 -3.56 -10.88 14.82
C GLY A 62 -2.53 -11.72 14.07
N SER A 63 -2.49 -11.63 12.75
CA SER A 63 -1.58 -12.41 11.91
C SER A 63 -1.08 -11.61 10.71
N TYR A 64 -0.03 -12.12 10.09
CA TYR A 64 0.51 -11.64 8.82
C TYR A 64 0.51 -12.76 7.76
N PRO A 65 0.09 -12.52 6.53
CA PRO A 65 -0.91 -11.49 6.22
C PRO A 65 -2.18 -11.71 7.08
N GLY A 66 -2.99 -10.67 7.24
CA GLY A 66 -4.31 -10.77 7.85
C GLY A 66 -5.39 -11.04 6.80
N ALA A 67 -6.61 -10.57 7.07
CA ALA A 67 -7.74 -10.76 6.17
C ALA A 67 -7.52 -10.05 4.83
N MET A 68 -8.10 -10.60 3.76
CA MET A 68 -8.01 -10.08 2.40
C MET A 68 -9.40 -9.70 1.89
N SER A 69 -9.51 -8.60 1.16
CA SER A 69 -10.72 -8.19 0.44
C SER A 69 -10.55 -8.33 -1.08
N THR A 70 -11.67 -8.33 -1.82
CA THR A 70 -11.73 -8.55 -3.28
C THR A 70 -11.01 -7.48 -4.11
N GLY A 71 -10.55 -6.39 -3.49
CA GLY A 71 -9.63 -5.45 -4.11
C GLY A 71 -10.24 -4.56 -5.19
N GLY A 72 -9.39 -3.85 -5.93
CA GLY A 72 -9.78 -2.90 -6.97
C GLY A 72 -8.65 -2.55 -7.93
N ARG A 73 -8.83 -1.50 -8.73
CA ARG A 73 -7.73 -0.89 -9.50
C ARG A 73 -7.23 0.33 -8.73
N MET A 74 -5.91 0.47 -8.66
CA MET A 74 -5.27 1.65 -8.08
C MET A 74 -4.01 2.02 -8.85
N ASP A 75 -3.67 3.30 -8.85
CA ASP A 75 -2.35 3.82 -9.16
C ASP A 75 -1.48 3.88 -7.89
N ALA A 76 -0.31 4.52 -7.97
CA ALA A 76 0.63 4.52 -6.87
C ALA A 76 0.07 5.27 -5.64
N PRO A 77 0.34 4.76 -4.41
CA PRO A 77 -0.10 5.42 -3.21
C PRO A 77 0.73 6.69 -2.95
N ALA A 78 0.08 7.73 -2.41
CA ALA A 78 0.64 9.07 -2.25
C ALA A 78 0.59 9.58 -0.81
N HIS A 79 -0.43 9.21 -0.05
CA HIS A 79 -0.60 9.61 1.34
C HIS A 79 -1.25 8.49 2.15
N ILE A 80 -0.89 8.38 3.43
CA ILE A 80 -1.56 7.52 4.40
C ILE A 80 -2.05 8.34 5.58
N GLU A 81 -3.30 8.13 5.95
CA GLU A 81 -3.91 8.63 7.18
C GLU A 81 -4.58 7.46 7.91
N GLY A 82 -4.49 7.42 9.24
CA GLY A 82 -5.26 6.43 9.98
C GLY A 82 -4.89 6.28 11.44
N ASP A 83 -5.66 5.43 12.13
CA ASP A 83 -5.55 5.10 13.52
C ASP A 83 -5.66 3.59 13.79
N TRP A 84 -4.88 3.12 14.76
CA TRP A 84 -4.87 1.72 15.17
C TRP A 84 -4.47 1.60 16.64
N ALA A 85 -4.76 0.46 17.24
CA ALA A 85 -4.49 0.21 18.65
C ALA A 85 -3.81 -1.14 18.85
N LYS A 86 -2.84 -1.17 19.77
CA LYS A 86 -2.23 -2.43 20.22
C LYS A 86 -3.12 -3.10 21.25
N GLY A 87 -3.50 -4.33 20.99
CA GLY A 87 -4.30 -5.14 21.91
C GLY A 87 -3.45 -5.73 23.03
N ASN A 88 -4.09 -6.05 24.15
CA ASN A 88 -3.51 -6.97 25.10
C ASN A 88 -3.37 -8.39 24.49
N PRO A 89 -2.39 -9.20 24.96
CA PRO A 89 -2.23 -10.58 24.49
C PRO A 89 -3.44 -11.48 24.80
N GLY A 90 -4.20 -11.18 25.86
CA GLY A 90 -5.46 -11.85 26.18
C GLY A 90 -6.61 -11.32 25.32
N SER A 91 -7.49 -12.22 24.86
CA SER A 91 -8.63 -11.88 24.00
C SER A 91 -9.60 -10.86 24.63
N ASN A 92 -9.69 -10.80 25.96
CA ASN A 92 -10.70 -9.99 26.67
C ASN A 92 -10.18 -8.67 27.29
N SER A 93 -8.90 -8.31 27.13
CA SER A 93 -8.28 -7.27 27.96
C SER A 93 -8.15 -5.88 27.33
N GLY A 94 -8.87 -5.58 26.24
CA GLY A 94 -8.85 -4.25 25.62
C GLY A 94 -7.51 -3.88 24.96
N TYR A 95 -7.29 -2.58 24.74
CA TYR A 95 -6.09 -2.04 24.10
C TYR A 95 -5.15 -1.38 25.12
N ILE A 96 -3.85 -1.37 24.83
CA ILE A 96 -2.79 -0.88 25.72
C ILE A 96 -2.07 0.37 25.18
N SER A 97 -2.17 0.62 23.89
CA SER A 97 -1.66 1.83 23.26
C SER A 97 -2.44 2.13 21.99
N TYR A 98 -2.61 3.40 21.72
CA TYR A 98 -3.34 3.93 20.56
C TYR A 98 -2.38 4.71 19.70
N HIS A 99 -2.55 4.60 18.39
CA HIS A 99 -1.64 5.14 17.42
C HIS A 99 -2.41 5.85 16.32
N ARG A 100 -1.83 6.92 15.77
CA ARG A 100 -2.33 7.56 14.55
C ARG A 100 -1.20 8.05 13.66
N ILE A 101 -1.48 8.18 12.37
CA ILE A 101 -0.53 8.71 11.39
C ILE A 101 -1.26 9.58 10.37
N SER A 102 -0.56 10.59 9.88
CA SER A 102 -0.85 11.29 8.62
C SER A 102 0.50 11.61 8.00
N ALA A 103 0.79 11.01 6.85
CA ALA A 103 2.12 11.08 6.26
C ALA A 103 2.09 10.86 4.74
N ASP A 104 2.97 11.58 4.06
CA ASP A 104 3.19 11.39 2.62
C ASP A 104 4.00 10.11 2.36
N ILE A 105 3.63 9.40 1.31
CA ILE A 105 4.32 8.21 0.84
C ILE A 105 5.41 8.64 -0.16
N PRO A 106 6.63 8.06 -0.06
CA PRO A 106 7.72 8.39 -0.98
C PRO A 106 7.34 8.26 -2.46
N LYS A 107 7.75 9.25 -3.27
CA LYS A 107 7.48 9.30 -4.72
C LYS A 107 7.99 8.08 -5.49
N GLU A 108 8.95 7.34 -4.95
CA GLU A 108 9.48 6.10 -5.52
C GLU A 108 8.50 4.90 -5.44
N ALA A 109 7.37 5.04 -4.75
CA ALA A 109 6.39 3.97 -4.60
C ALA A 109 5.92 3.41 -5.96
N GLU A 110 5.66 4.26 -6.96
CA GLU A 110 5.28 3.83 -8.30
C GLU A 110 6.37 2.98 -8.96
N ALA A 111 7.63 3.44 -8.89
CA ALA A 111 8.76 2.72 -9.49
C ALA A 111 8.97 1.35 -8.82
N LYS A 112 8.80 1.28 -7.49
CA LYS A 112 8.83 0.03 -6.74
C LYS A 112 7.71 -0.93 -7.13
N MET A 113 6.48 -0.43 -7.32
CA MET A 113 5.36 -1.27 -7.77
C MET A 113 5.60 -1.81 -9.19
N LYS A 114 6.03 -0.96 -10.12
CA LYS A 114 6.39 -1.34 -11.50
C LYS A 114 7.52 -2.38 -11.53
N LEU A 115 8.54 -2.23 -10.67
CA LEU A 115 9.60 -3.23 -10.51
C LEU A 115 9.00 -4.57 -10.10
N MET A 116 8.19 -4.59 -9.05
CA MET A 116 7.56 -5.81 -8.52
C MET A 116 6.65 -6.49 -9.57
N ASP A 117 5.89 -5.71 -10.35
CA ASP A 117 5.06 -6.23 -11.45
C ASP A 117 5.84 -6.92 -12.55
N ASN A 118 7.12 -6.59 -12.72
CA ASN A 118 7.98 -7.13 -13.77
C ASN A 118 9.12 -8.01 -13.23
N TYR A 119 9.12 -8.32 -11.93
CA TYR A 119 10.29 -8.85 -11.21
C TYR A 119 10.66 -10.28 -11.60
N TYR A 120 9.67 -11.17 -11.70
CA TYR A 120 9.89 -12.60 -11.91
C TYR A 120 10.03 -12.98 -13.38
N GLN A 121 10.85 -14.00 -13.66
CA GLN A 121 11.10 -14.49 -15.03
C GLN A 121 9.87 -15.17 -15.63
N ASN A 122 9.27 -16.10 -14.88
CA ASN A 122 8.24 -17.02 -15.38
C ASN A 122 6.91 -16.91 -14.62
N PHE A 123 6.86 -16.13 -13.54
CA PHE A 123 5.63 -15.89 -12.79
C PHE A 123 4.92 -14.64 -13.29
N ASP A 124 3.82 -14.87 -14.00
CA ASP A 124 2.93 -13.79 -14.47
C ASP A 124 1.59 -13.86 -13.73
N ARG A 125 1.34 -12.85 -12.90
CA ARG A 125 0.07 -12.64 -12.21
C ARG A 125 -0.43 -11.26 -12.57
N ASN A 126 -1.62 -11.19 -13.17
CA ASN A 126 -2.21 -9.93 -13.63
C ASN A 126 -2.80 -9.05 -12.51
N TYR A 127 -2.56 -9.39 -11.24
CA TYR A 127 -2.95 -8.61 -10.08
C TYR A 127 -1.87 -8.69 -8.99
N GLY A 128 -1.80 -7.66 -8.15
CA GLY A 128 -0.94 -7.60 -6.97
C GLY A 128 -1.74 -7.63 -5.66
N SER A 129 -1.04 -7.39 -4.56
CA SER A 129 -1.60 -7.33 -3.20
C SER A 129 -0.98 -6.13 -2.49
N MET A 130 -1.81 -5.19 -2.06
CA MET A 130 -1.43 -4.06 -1.22
C MET A 130 -1.68 -4.45 0.23
N GLN A 131 -0.63 -4.42 1.05
CA GLN A 131 -0.66 -4.93 2.42
C GLN A 131 -0.30 -3.83 3.41
N VAL A 132 -1.21 -3.50 4.32
CA VAL A 132 -0.98 -2.55 5.42
C VAL A 132 -0.68 -3.31 6.70
N ILE A 133 0.55 -3.20 7.19
CA ILE A 133 1.02 -3.96 8.35
C ILE A 133 1.29 -3.03 9.52
N VAL A 134 0.66 -3.29 10.66
CA VAL A 134 0.87 -2.53 11.90
C VAL A 134 1.56 -3.40 12.96
N ASP A 135 2.56 -2.82 13.63
CA ASP A 135 3.32 -3.48 14.69
C ASP A 135 3.68 -2.49 15.80
N GLY A 136 2.86 -2.47 16.86
CA GLY A 136 2.92 -1.40 17.85
C GLY A 136 2.71 -0.04 17.18
N PRO A 137 3.59 0.96 17.36
CA PRO A 137 3.46 2.26 16.70
C PRO A 137 3.97 2.26 15.25
N ARG A 138 4.53 1.17 14.73
CA ARG A 138 5.05 1.10 13.36
C ARG A 138 3.95 0.71 12.40
N ILE A 139 3.88 1.36 11.24
CA ILE A 139 2.99 1.02 10.14
C ILE A 139 3.77 0.95 8.83
N ARG A 140 3.49 -0.07 8.03
CA ARG A 140 4.18 -0.34 6.76
C ARG A 140 3.17 -0.61 5.66
N ILE A 141 3.46 -0.13 4.46
CA ILE A 141 2.72 -0.48 3.24
C ILE A 141 3.64 -1.31 2.36
N PHE A 142 3.21 -2.53 2.05
CA PHE A 142 3.90 -3.41 1.11
C PHE A 142 3.09 -3.61 -0.16
N TYR A 143 3.80 -3.83 -1.26
CA TYR A 143 3.23 -4.34 -2.49
C TYR A 143 3.93 -5.63 -2.93
N THR A 144 3.16 -6.61 -3.39
CA THR A 144 3.67 -7.93 -3.77
C THR A 144 2.82 -8.59 -4.83
N LYS A 145 3.42 -9.49 -5.61
CA LYS A 145 2.72 -10.43 -6.50
C LYS A 145 2.31 -11.73 -5.82
N GLU A 146 2.66 -11.89 -4.55
CA GLU A 146 2.39 -13.10 -3.75
C GLU A 146 2.85 -14.37 -4.49
N CYS A 147 4.04 -14.33 -5.10
CA CYS A 147 4.68 -15.53 -5.63
C CYS A 147 5.20 -16.36 -4.46
N PHE A 148 4.69 -17.58 -4.30
CA PHE A 148 5.10 -18.46 -3.21
C PHE A 148 6.08 -19.50 -3.76
N SER A 149 7.36 -19.41 -3.41
CA SER A 149 8.41 -20.30 -3.97
C SER A 149 8.22 -21.79 -3.69
N LYS A 150 7.27 -22.13 -2.80
CA LYS A 150 6.84 -23.51 -2.54
C LYS A 150 5.98 -24.07 -3.69
N PHE A 151 5.27 -23.21 -4.42
CA PHE A 151 4.26 -23.57 -5.41
C PHE A 151 4.57 -23.00 -6.80
N ASP A 152 5.32 -21.90 -6.85
CA ASP A 152 5.56 -21.11 -8.07
C ASP A 152 7.06 -20.96 -8.37
N ASP A 153 7.38 -20.68 -9.63
CA ASP A 153 8.73 -20.25 -10.04
C ASP A 153 8.93 -18.75 -9.77
N CYS A 154 9.40 -18.44 -8.56
CA CYS A 154 9.71 -17.09 -8.12
C CYS A 154 11.14 -16.66 -8.48
N THR A 155 11.74 -17.19 -9.55
CA THR A 155 13.08 -16.80 -9.97
C THR A 155 13.06 -15.35 -10.50
N PRO A 156 13.89 -14.44 -9.95
CA PRO A 156 13.93 -13.05 -10.40
C PRO A 156 14.67 -12.90 -11.72
N LYS A 157 14.28 -11.91 -12.54
CA LYS A 157 15.03 -11.54 -13.75
C LYS A 157 16.42 -11.06 -13.37
N LYS A 158 17.43 -11.47 -14.14
CA LYS A 158 18.83 -11.13 -13.85
C LYS A 158 19.04 -9.61 -13.89
N GLY A 159 19.56 -9.04 -12.81
CA GLY A 159 19.88 -7.62 -12.71
C GLY A 159 18.68 -6.67 -12.67
N ILE A 160 17.46 -7.19 -12.46
CA ILE A 160 16.23 -6.38 -12.52
C ILE A 160 16.09 -5.40 -11.34
N ASP A 161 16.68 -5.72 -10.19
CA ASP A 161 16.62 -4.91 -8.96
C ASP A 161 18.03 -4.44 -8.54
N PRO A 162 18.60 -3.45 -9.24
CA PRO A 162 19.92 -2.90 -8.90
C PRO A 162 19.91 -2.11 -7.57
N ASN A 163 18.74 -1.67 -7.11
CA ASN A 163 18.59 -0.85 -5.89
C ASN A 163 18.35 -1.70 -4.64
N GLY A 164 18.10 -3.01 -4.78
CA GLY A 164 17.76 -3.89 -3.66
C GLY A 164 16.43 -3.53 -3.00
N TRP A 165 15.46 -3.06 -3.77
CA TRP A 165 14.13 -2.67 -3.25
C TRP A 165 13.25 -3.87 -2.88
N ILE A 166 13.51 -5.03 -3.48
CA ILE A 166 12.77 -6.26 -3.24
C ILE A 166 13.36 -6.96 -2.03
N ILE A 167 12.53 -7.15 -1.00
CA ILE A 167 12.89 -7.87 0.22
C ILE A 167 11.94 -9.04 0.46
N LYS A 168 12.33 -9.94 1.36
CA LYS A 168 11.43 -10.99 1.82
C LYS A 168 10.32 -10.42 2.69
N SER A 169 9.09 -10.94 2.54
CA SER A 169 7.99 -10.65 3.43
C SER A 169 8.35 -11.01 4.89
N PRO A 170 7.67 -10.45 5.90
CA PRO A 170 7.95 -10.78 7.30
C PRO A 170 7.93 -12.27 7.66
N LYS A 171 7.19 -13.10 6.91
CA LYS A 171 7.17 -14.57 7.08
C LYS A 171 8.20 -15.31 6.21
N ASN A 172 8.98 -14.59 5.41
CA ASN A 172 9.96 -15.12 4.48
C ASN A 172 9.36 -16.09 3.44
N THR A 173 8.09 -15.89 3.07
CA THR A 173 7.35 -16.79 2.15
C THR A 173 7.16 -16.22 0.75
N THR A 174 7.26 -14.91 0.60
CA THR A 174 7.03 -14.16 -0.64
C THR A 174 8.02 -12.99 -0.71
N ASP A 175 8.17 -12.37 -1.87
CA ASP A 175 8.91 -11.11 -1.99
C ASP A 175 7.96 -9.91 -1.98
N VAL A 176 8.40 -8.80 -1.40
CA VAL A 176 7.64 -7.54 -1.25
C VAL A 176 8.53 -6.36 -1.63
N VAL A 177 7.93 -5.28 -2.10
CA VAL A 177 8.54 -3.94 -2.00
C VAL A 177 7.92 -3.19 -0.84
N VAL A 178 8.74 -2.44 -0.11
CA VAL A 178 8.27 -1.52 0.93
C VAL A 178 8.00 -0.16 0.30
N LEU A 179 6.73 0.21 0.23
CA LEU A 179 6.28 1.50 -0.29
C LEU A 179 6.33 2.59 0.78
N PHE A 180 6.03 2.22 2.02
CA PHE A 180 6.05 3.12 3.17
C PHE A 180 6.45 2.36 4.44
N ASP A 181 7.18 3.03 5.32
CA ASP A 181 7.56 2.55 6.65
C ASP A 181 7.67 3.74 7.60
N GLY A 182 6.69 3.85 8.50
CA GLY A 182 6.55 5.00 9.37
C GLY A 182 6.24 4.62 10.82
N ILE A 183 6.40 5.59 11.71
CA ILE A 183 6.06 5.49 13.13
C ILE A 183 4.94 6.48 13.42
N GLY A 184 3.81 5.98 13.89
CA GLY A 184 2.66 6.79 14.30
C GLY A 184 2.89 7.49 15.64
N GLU A 185 2.20 8.61 15.82
CA GLU A 185 2.03 9.23 17.13
C GLU A 185 1.36 8.23 18.07
N SER A 186 1.81 8.18 19.33
CA SER A 186 1.34 7.18 20.29
C SER A 186 0.75 7.82 21.54
N SER A 187 -0.32 7.24 22.05
CA SER A 187 -1.01 7.64 23.26
C SER A 187 -1.39 6.43 24.11
N LYS A 188 -1.50 6.64 25.44
CA LYS A 188 -2.03 5.64 26.37
C LYS A 188 -3.56 5.61 26.40
N THR A 189 -4.21 6.67 25.94
CA THR A 189 -5.66 6.78 25.80
C THR A 189 -6.04 6.97 24.34
N PRO A 190 -7.25 6.58 23.91
CA PRO A 190 -7.70 6.81 22.55
C PRO A 190 -7.54 8.28 22.12
N PHE A 191 -7.14 8.49 20.86
CA PHE A 191 -7.22 9.83 20.27
C PHE A 191 -8.71 10.24 20.15
N PRO A 192 -9.05 11.52 20.35
CA PRO A 192 -10.42 12.00 20.16
C PRO A 192 -10.95 11.67 18.77
N ASN A 193 -12.27 11.49 18.66
CA ASN A 193 -12.97 11.22 17.40
C ASN A 193 -12.56 9.93 16.67
N THR A 194 -12.03 8.94 17.39
CA THR A 194 -11.76 7.59 16.85
C THR A 194 -12.74 6.57 17.40
N GLU A 195 -12.96 5.46 16.68
CA GLU A 195 -13.82 4.36 17.17
C GLU A 195 -13.35 3.77 18.51
N PHE A 196 -12.05 3.91 18.81
CA PHE A 196 -11.45 3.45 20.04
C PHE A 196 -11.99 4.19 21.27
N VAL A 197 -12.41 5.44 21.14
CA VAL A 197 -13.09 6.18 22.21
C VAL A 197 -14.38 5.47 22.62
N ASP A 198 -15.17 5.05 21.64
CA ASP A 198 -16.46 4.40 21.88
C ASP A 198 -16.31 2.94 22.33
N LEU A 199 -15.24 2.26 21.89
CA LEU A 199 -14.90 0.92 22.38
C LEU A 199 -14.45 0.96 23.85
N ASP A 200 -13.67 1.96 24.26
CA ASP A 200 -13.23 2.12 25.63
C ASP A 200 -14.40 2.45 26.57
N LYS A 201 -15.27 3.40 26.19
CA LYS A 201 -16.49 3.72 26.96
C LYS A 201 -17.39 2.51 27.16
N ARG A 202 -17.60 1.71 26.11
CA ARG A 202 -18.40 0.47 26.19
C ARG A 202 -17.79 -0.53 27.16
N ARG A 203 -16.47 -0.71 27.12
CA ARG A 203 -15.77 -1.62 28.04
C ARG A 203 -15.93 -1.17 29.50
N GLU A 204 -15.76 0.11 29.78
CA GLU A 204 -15.95 0.66 31.13
C GLU A 204 -17.38 0.44 31.63
N PHE A 205 -18.39 0.64 30.77
CA PHE A 205 -19.78 0.38 31.13
C PHE A 205 -20.04 -1.08 31.51
N TYR A 206 -19.49 -2.05 30.78
CA TYR A 206 -19.68 -3.48 31.05
C TYR A 206 -18.76 -4.05 32.16
N SER A 207 -17.79 -3.27 32.64
CA SER A 207 -16.87 -3.70 33.71
C SER A 207 -17.30 -3.22 35.09
N ASN A 208 -18.37 -2.41 35.17
CA ASN A 208 -19.02 -1.94 36.41
C ASN A 208 -20.36 -2.66 36.59
#